data_AF-X1HMC2-F1
#
_entry.id   AF-X1HMC2-F1
#
_cell.length_a   1.000
_cell.length_b   1.000
_cell.length_c   1.000
_cell.angle_alpha   90.00
_cell.angle_beta   90.00
_cell.angle_gamma   90.00
#
_symmetry.space_group_name_H-M   'P 1'
#
loop_
_entity.id
_entity.type
_entity.pdbx_description
1 polymer ?
#
loop_
_entity_poly.entity_id
_entity_poly.type
_entity_poly.pdbx_seq_one_letter_code
_entity_poly.pdbx_strand_id
1 'polypeptide(L)'
;ARIYSVEEEIALTYLNLIERFEPTSKTCSNCGCIKDMPLSKRQFNCPDCGISIDRDLNASINICRLGQSRINACGVGSKEPTLKQEKECLVD
;
A
#
# COMPACT_ATOMS: atom_id res chain seq x y z
N ALA A 1 -21.44 -43.20 -8.89
CA ALA A 1 -21.29 -41.95 -8.11
C ALA A 1 -20.42 -40.99 -8.92
N ARG A 2 -20.92 -39.78 -9.20
CA ARG A 2 -20.20 -38.76 -9.97
C ARG A 2 -19.28 -38.03 -9.00
N ILE A 3 -18.02 -38.47 -8.90
CA ILE A 3 -17.01 -37.74 -8.12
C ILE A 3 -16.58 -36.58 -9.01
N TYR A 4 -17.01 -35.37 -8.66
CA TYR A 4 -16.54 -34.16 -9.35
C TYR A 4 -15.08 -33.95 -8.99
N SER A 5 -14.22 -34.01 -10.00
CA SER A 5 -12.86 -33.49 -9.94
C SER A 5 -12.94 -31.98 -9.74
N VAL A 6 -12.57 -31.48 -8.57
CA VAL A 6 -12.19 -30.08 -8.40
C VAL A 6 -10.68 -30.03 -8.21
N GLU A 7 -10.01 -29.59 -9.27
CA GLU A 7 -8.65 -29.07 -9.22
C GLU A 7 -8.70 -27.76 -8.39
N GLU A 8 -8.66 -27.87 -7.07
CA GLU A 8 -8.42 -26.70 -6.22
C GLU A 8 -6.90 -26.56 -6.05
N GLU A 9 -6.29 -25.89 -7.03
CA GLU A 9 -5.00 -25.24 -6.87
C GLU A 9 -5.05 -24.45 -5.56
N ILE A 10 -4.29 -24.90 -4.55
CA ILE A 10 -4.13 -24.15 -3.31
C ILE A 10 -3.41 -22.87 -3.70
N ALA A 11 -4.16 -21.78 -3.91
CA ALA A 11 -3.60 -20.45 -3.99
C ALA A 11 -2.86 -20.22 -2.68
N LEU A 12 -1.53 -20.35 -2.71
CA LEU A 12 -0.67 -20.08 -1.56
C LEU A 12 -0.90 -18.62 -1.16
N THR A 13 -1.77 -18.43 -0.19
CA THR A 13 -2.17 -17.11 0.30
C THR A 13 -1.02 -16.59 1.14
N TYR A 14 -0.17 -15.76 0.54
CA TYR A 14 0.96 -15.15 1.22
C TYR A 14 0.49 -13.90 1.98
N LEU A 15 0.61 -13.92 3.31
CA LEU A 15 0.24 -12.81 4.18
C LEU A 15 1.50 -12.04 4.62
N ASN A 16 1.60 -10.78 4.19
CA ASN A 16 2.62 -9.85 4.66
C ASN A 16 2.05 -8.83 5.62
N LEU A 17 2.66 -8.74 6.80
CA LEU A 17 2.35 -7.68 7.76
C LEU A 17 3.19 -6.43 7.44
N ILE A 18 2.54 -5.28 7.43
CA ILE A 18 3.19 -3.96 7.39
C ILE A 18 3.18 -3.34 8.80
N GLU A 19 4.00 -2.32 9.04
CA GLU A 19 4.02 -1.64 10.34
C GLU A 19 2.67 -0.99 10.65
N ARG A 20 2.26 -1.00 11.92
CA ARG A 20 0.94 -0.51 12.36
C ARG A 20 0.71 0.96 12.00
N PHE A 21 1.77 1.76 12.01
CA PHE A 21 1.70 3.22 11.85
C PHE A 21 2.28 3.71 10.52
N GLU A 22 2.26 2.86 9.48
CA GLU A 22 2.60 3.31 8.12
C GLU A 22 1.61 4.40 7.67
N PRO A 23 2.08 5.55 7.18
CA PRO A 23 1.24 6.68 6.80
C PRO A 23 0.50 6.47 5.46
N THR A 24 0.00 5.27 5.19
CA THR A 24 -0.56 4.85 3.89
C THR A 24 -1.69 5.72 3.36
N SER A 25 -2.55 6.24 4.24
CA SER A 25 -3.63 7.17 3.88
C SER A 25 -3.18 8.61 3.66
N LYS A 26 -1.97 8.96 4.12
CA LYS A 26 -1.32 10.28 4.01
C LYS A 26 -0.33 10.36 2.85
N THR A 27 0.24 9.22 2.44
CA THR A 27 1.19 9.11 1.32
C THR A 27 0.47 9.12 -0.03
N CYS A 28 0.95 9.90 -0.98
CA CYS A 28 0.46 9.89 -2.35
C CYS A 28 0.89 8.61 -3.07
N SER A 29 -0.09 7.83 -3.54
CA SER A 29 0.17 6.61 -4.33
C SER A 29 0.72 6.88 -5.74
N ASN A 30 0.88 8.13 -6.17
CA ASN A 30 1.55 8.45 -7.43
C ASN A 30 3.01 8.87 -7.23
N CYS A 31 3.25 9.89 -6.39
CA CYS A 31 4.58 10.50 -6.25
C CYS A 31 5.28 10.25 -4.90
N GLY A 32 4.61 9.59 -3.95
CA GLY A 32 5.18 9.25 -2.64
C GLY A 32 5.23 10.40 -1.63
N CYS A 33 4.79 11.61 -1.96
CA CYS A 33 4.77 12.70 -0.98
C CYS A 33 3.71 12.45 0.11
N ILE A 34 3.96 12.91 1.33
CA ILE A 34 3.09 12.78 2.49
C ILE A 34 2.39 14.12 2.71
N LYS A 35 1.10 14.09 3.00
CA LYS A 35 0.35 15.26 3.46
C LYS A 35 -0.62 14.89 4.57
N ASP A 36 -1.11 15.87 5.31
CA ASP A 36 -2.18 15.58 6.27
C ASP A 36 -3.49 15.15 5.57
N MET A 37 -4.14 14.16 6.16
CA MET A 37 -5.40 13.59 5.67
C MET A 37 -6.34 13.31 6.85
N PRO A 38 -7.14 14.31 7.27
CA PRO A 38 -8.18 14.13 8.28
C PRO A 38 -9.19 13.05 7.86
N LEU A 39 -9.76 12.33 8.85
CA LEU A 39 -10.72 11.25 8.58
C LEU A 39 -11.98 11.72 7.84
N SER A 40 -12.34 13.00 7.95
CA SER A 40 -13.45 13.61 7.21
C SER A 40 -13.15 13.82 5.72
N LYS A 41 -11.88 13.87 5.31
CA LYS A 41 -11.48 14.02 3.90
C LYS A 41 -11.47 12.64 3.22
N ARG A 42 -12.47 12.38 2.38
CA ARG A 42 -12.62 11.12 1.63
C ARG A 42 -11.88 11.10 0.30
N GLN A 43 -11.60 12.27 -0.29
CA GLN A 43 -10.80 12.40 -1.51
C GLN A 43 -9.35 12.75 -1.17
N PHE A 44 -8.40 12.01 -1.71
CA PHE A 44 -6.98 12.33 -1.69
C PHE A 44 -6.62 13.19 -2.92
N ASN A 45 -6.34 14.47 -2.69
CA ASN A 45 -5.84 15.41 -3.70
C ASN A 45 -4.36 15.70 -3.43
N CYS A 46 -3.46 15.27 -4.32
CA CYS A 46 -2.03 15.52 -4.16
C CYS A 46 -1.68 16.90 -4.74
N PRO A 47 -1.12 17.84 -3.95
CA PRO A 47 -0.67 19.12 -4.50
C PRO A 47 0.63 18.96 -5.32
N ASP A 48 1.44 17.95 -5.02
CA ASP A 48 2.76 17.72 -5.63
C ASP A 48 2.68 17.17 -7.08
N CYS A 49 1.67 16.34 -7.38
CA CYS A 49 1.54 15.70 -8.70
C CYS A 49 0.13 15.75 -9.29
N GLY A 50 -0.83 16.37 -8.61
CA GLY A 50 -2.18 16.60 -9.13
C GLY A 50 -3.15 15.42 -9.12
N ILE A 51 -2.75 14.22 -8.66
CA ILE A 51 -3.69 13.09 -8.59
C ILE A 51 -4.85 13.39 -7.64
N SER A 52 -6.07 13.05 -8.05
CA SER A 52 -7.28 13.14 -7.25
C SER A 52 -8.01 11.80 -7.29
N ILE A 53 -7.97 11.04 -6.20
CA ILE A 53 -8.60 9.71 -6.07
C ILE A 53 -9.24 9.52 -4.68
N ASP A 54 -10.10 8.52 -4.51
CA ASP A 54 -10.61 8.15 -3.19
C ASP A 54 -9.44 7.80 -2.24
N ARG A 55 -9.52 8.25 -0.99
CA ARG A 55 -8.48 8.07 0.03
C ARG A 55 -8.23 6.60 0.36
N ASP A 56 -9.28 5.79 0.42
CA ASP A 56 -9.16 4.38 0.78
C ASP A 56 -8.55 3.60 -0.40
N LEU A 57 -8.84 4.00 -1.65
CA LEU A 57 -8.12 3.51 -2.84
C LEU A 57 -6.65 3.93 -2.85
N ASN A 58 -6.35 5.19 -2.52
CA ASN A 58 -4.96 5.64 -2.37
C ASN A 58 -4.20 4.81 -1.34
N ALA A 59 -4.81 4.56 -0.18
CA ALA A 59 -4.23 3.78 0.89
C ALA A 59 -4.03 2.31 0.50
N SER A 60 -4.98 1.68 -0.20
CA SER A 60 -4.87 0.27 -0.61
C SER A 60 -3.73 0.05 -1.61
N ILE A 61 -3.50 0.99 -2.53
CA ILE A 61 -2.36 0.96 -3.45
C ILE A 61 -1.05 1.02 -2.67
N ASN A 62 -0.94 1.91 -1.68
CA ASN A 62 0.25 2.03 -0.85
C ASN A 62 0.50 0.77 -0.01
N ILE A 63 -0.54 0.20 0.62
CA ILE A 63 -0.45 -1.06 1.38
C ILE A 63 0.04 -2.19 0.48
N CYS A 64 -0.51 -2.32 -0.73
CA CYS A 64 -0.11 -3.33 -1.69
C CYS A 64 1.38 -3.21 -2.05
N ARG A 65 1.84 -2.00 -2.37
CA ARG A 65 3.26 -1.76 -2.69
C ARG A 65 4.20 -2.04 -1.53
N LEU A 66 3.84 -1.64 -0.31
CA LEU A 66 4.61 -1.96 0.90
C LEU A 66 4.66 -3.46 1.16
N GLY A 67 3.55 -4.17 0.93
CA GLY A 67 3.51 -5.62 1.04
C GLY A 67 4.41 -6.31 0.02
N GLN A 68 4.46 -5.80 -1.22
CA GLN A 68 5.30 -6.33 -2.30
C GLN A 68 6.79 -6.01 -2.09
N SER A 69 7.14 -4.81 -1.60
CA SER A 69 8.54 -4.41 -1.41
C SER A 69 9.26 -5.23 -0.34
N ARG A 70 8.53 -5.90 0.55
CA ARG A 70 9.07 -6.78 1.59
C ARG A 70 9.38 -8.19 1.09
N ILE A 71 8.97 -8.53 -0.13
CA ILE A 71 9.29 -9.80 -0.80
C ILE A 71 10.51 -9.58 -1.69
N ASN A 72 11.61 -10.29 -1.42
CA ASN A 72 12.74 -10.30 -2.35
C ASN A 72 12.54 -11.33 -3.47
N ALA A 73 13.42 -11.30 -4.46
CA ALA A 73 13.38 -12.21 -5.60
C ALA A 73 13.40 -13.72 -5.22
N CYS A 74 13.85 -14.05 -4.01
CA CYS A 74 13.88 -15.42 -3.49
C CYS A 74 12.64 -15.80 -2.66
N GLY A 75 11.63 -14.92 -2.55
CA GLY A 75 10.41 -15.16 -1.75
C GLY A 75 10.64 -15.13 -0.24
N VAL A 76 11.81 -14.70 0.22
CA VAL A 76 12.14 -14.60 1.65
C VAL A 76 11.91 -13.16 2.10
N GLY A 77 11.08 -12.97 3.13
CA GLY A 77 10.84 -11.64 3.71
C GLY A 77 12.13 -11.07 4.30
N SER A 78 12.84 -10.21 3.58
CA SER A 78 14.13 -9.67 4.00
C SER A 78 14.02 -8.26 4.57
N LYS A 79 14.06 -8.21 5.91
CA LYS A 79 14.61 -7.17 6.79
C LYS A 79 13.90 -5.81 6.99
N GLU A 80 14.09 -5.37 8.25
CA GLU A 80 14.00 -4.09 8.96
C GLU A 80 13.34 -2.86 8.33
N PRO A 81 12.66 -2.04 9.16
CA PRO A 81 11.96 -0.85 8.72
C PRO A 81 12.94 0.13 8.07
N THR A 82 12.83 0.29 6.75
CA THR A 82 13.50 1.36 6.02
C THR A 82 13.10 2.71 6.63
N LEU A 83 14.10 3.52 6.95
CA LEU A 83 13.96 4.89 7.47
C LEU A 83 12.84 5.62 6.73
N LYS A 84 11.90 6.17 7.50
CA LYS A 84 10.71 6.87 7.02
C LYS A 84 11.12 7.92 5.98
N GLN A 85 10.65 7.77 4.75
CA GLN A 85 10.82 8.81 3.75
C GLN A 85 9.88 9.98 4.11
N GLU A 86 10.43 11.02 4.74
CA GLU A 86 9.73 12.24 5.15
C GLU A 86 9.59 13.23 3.99
N LYS A 87 9.19 12.75 2.79
CA LYS A 87 8.92 13.68 1.69
C LYS A 87 7.56 14.32 1.92
N GLU A 88 7.51 15.47 2.57
CA GLU A 88 6.28 16.27 2.67
C GLU A 88 5.86 16.76 1.27
N CYS A 89 4.56 16.79 0.99
CA CYS A 89 4.05 17.37 -0.26
C CYS A 89 4.30 18.88 -0.28
N LEU A 90 4.65 19.42 -1.45
CA LEU A 90 4.71 20.86 -1.63
C LEU A 90 3.31 21.45 -1.45
N VAL A 91 3.14 22.28 -0.42
CA VAL A 91 1.97 23.13 -0.24
C VAL A 91 2.34 24.51 -0.78
N ASP A 92 1.65 24.96 -1.83
CA ASP A 92 1.64 26.36 -2.25
C ASP A 92 0.66 27.16 -1.38
#